data_AF-A0A354FV98-F1
#
_entry.id   AF-A0A354FV98-F1
#
_cell.length_a   1.000
_cell.length_b   1.000
_cell.length_c   1.000
_cell.angle_alpha   90.00
_cell.angle_beta   90.00
_cell.angle_gamma   90.00
#
_symmetry.space_group_name_H-M   'P 1'
#
loop_
_entity.id
_entity.type
_entity.pdbx_description
1 polymer ?
#
loop_
_entity_poly.entity_id
_entity_poly.type
_entity_poly.pdbx_seq_one_letter_code
_entity_poly.pdbx_strand_id
1 'polypeptide(L)'
;MAHNRHFLAWAATMQGRRREALSASRAIETEVPPALMEAFAPFSDGVSASKWHVLVRFGMWQEILKEPGPPEWALVGKAMQHYAKGIAYANTERHEEAAEEIAALDDAVEKLVGKERKLGNQPASEVMKIAQQILRGEAAFKAGRREEGLKELKKAVNVEEKIVYAEPAPWMMPARHAYGALLVVDGKYQEAEKVFIRDLEIYPANGWALLGLRDALNGQGREDEAKHAERAFRRAWVSADVMPPAACYCGKTK
;
A
#
# COMPACT_ATOMS: atom_id res chain seq x y z
N MET A 1 -8.02 19.18 -11.40
CA MET A 1 -7.61 18.14 -12.38
C MET A 1 -6.81 17.01 -11.71
N ALA A 2 -5.69 17.31 -11.03
CA ALA A 2 -4.89 16.31 -10.29
C ALA A 2 -5.69 15.45 -9.30
N HIS A 3 -6.62 16.05 -8.55
CA HIS A 3 -7.44 15.30 -7.59
C HIS A 3 -8.34 14.25 -8.25
N ASN A 4 -8.90 14.54 -9.44
CA ASN A 4 -9.71 13.56 -10.18
C ASN A 4 -8.84 12.41 -10.70
N ARG A 5 -7.61 12.71 -11.14
CA ARG A 5 -6.61 11.70 -11.52
C ARG A 5 -6.21 10.83 -10.33
N HIS A 6 -6.08 11.42 -9.14
CA HIS A 6 -5.81 10.69 -7.90
C HIS A 6 -6.94 9.73 -7.52
N PHE A 7 -8.20 10.19 -7.60
CA PHE A 7 -9.38 9.33 -7.43
C PHE A 7 -9.40 8.17 -8.40
N LEU A 8 -9.14 8.45 -9.69
CA LEU A 8 -9.08 7.42 -10.72
C LEU A 8 -7.97 6.41 -10.41
N ALA A 9 -6.78 6.88 -10.03
CA ALA A 9 -5.68 6.01 -9.64
C ALA A 9 -6.06 5.11 -8.46
N TRP A 10 -6.64 5.67 -7.41
CA TRP A 10 -7.12 4.91 -6.24
C TRP A 10 -8.17 3.86 -6.64
N ALA A 11 -9.24 4.25 -7.34
CA ALA A 11 -10.29 3.32 -7.76
C ALA A 11 -9.74 2.19 -8.64
N ALA A 12 -8.82 2.52 -9.56
CA ALA A 12 -8.16 1.55 -10.42
C ALA A 12 -7.27 0.58 -9.62
N THR A 13 -6.58 1.04 -8.56
CA THR A 13 -5.83 0.14 -7.66
C THR A 13 -6.71 -0.84 -6.90
N MET A 14 -7.93 -0.43 -6.54
CA MET A 14 -8.89 -1.30 -5.84
C MET A 14 -9.49 -2.36 -6.76
N GLN A 15 -9.56 -2.09 -8.07
CA GLN A 15 -10.13 -2.99 -9.08
C GLN A 15 -9.09 -3.79 -9.88
N GLY A 16 -7.80 -3.74 -9.52
CA GLY A 16 -6.76 -4.48 -10.25
C GLY A 16 -6.47 -3.95 -11.65
N ARG A 17 -6.77 -2.67 -11.91
CA ARG A 17 -6.59 -2.01 -13.22
C ARG A 17 -5.24 -1.31 -13.26
N ARG A 18 -4.15 -2.08 -13.31
CA ARG A 18 -2.76 -1.59 -13.20
C ARG A 18 -2.44 -0.53 -14.23
N ARG A 19 -2.79 -0.74 -15.50
CA ARG A 19 -2.47 0.21 -16.59
C ARG A 19 -3.13 1.56 -16.36
N GLU A 20 -4.40 1.56 -15.97
CA GLU A 20 -5.14 2.80 -15.71
C GLU A 20 -4.64 3.49 -14.44
N ALA A 21 -4.40 2.74 -13.36
CA ALA A 21 -3.84 3.30 -12.12
C ALA A 21 -2.49 3.99 -12.37
N LEU A 22 -1.60 3.36 -13.13
CA LEU A 22 -0.31 3.92 -13.48
C LEU A 22 -0.45 5.13 -14.41
N SER A 23 -1.26 5.03 -15.46
CA SER A 23 -1.49 6.17 -16.37
C SER A 23 -2.09 7.38 -15.64
N ALA A 24 -3.05 7.16 -14.74
CA ALA A 24 -3.73 8.22 -14.00
C ALA A 24 -2.78 8.90 -12.99
N SER A 25 -2.00 8.11 -12.23
CA SER A 25 -1.02 8.67 -11.29
C SER A 25 0.08 9.47 -12.01
N ARG A 26 0.56 9.01 -13.18
CA ARG A 26 1.54 9.77 -14.00
C ARG A 26 0.98 11.07 -14.53
N ALA A 27 -0.29 11.06 -14.95
CA ALA A 27 -0.95 12.24 -15.49
C ALA A 27 -0.96 13.42 -14.50
N ILE A 28 -0.93 13.17 -13.19
CA ILE A 28 -0.84 14.21 -12.16
C ILE A 28 0.41 15.08 -12.36
N GLU A 29 1.56 14.46 -12.58
CA GLU A 29 2.84 15.15 -12.74
C GLU A 29 2.99 15.80 -14.13
N THR A 30 2.35 15.23 -15.16
CA THR A 30 2.49 15.72 -16.54
C THR A 30 1.46 16.78 -16.94
N GLU A 31 0.26 16.75 -16.35
CA GLU A 31 -0.84 17.66 -16.70
C GLU A 31 -0.85 18.94 -15.84
N VAL A 32 -0.14 18.94 -14.72
CA VAL A 32 -0.04 20.10 -13.82
C VAL A 32 1.34 20.74 -13.93
N PRO A 33 1.44 22.04 -14.23
CA PRO A 33 2.73 22.72 -14.29
C PRO A 33 3.53 22.58 -12.97
N PRO A 34 4.85 22.32 -13.01
CA PRO A 34 5.66 22.13 -11.80
C PRO A 34 5.57 23.28 -10.79
N ALA A 35 5.58 24.53 -11.26
CA ALA A 35 5.43 25.70 -10.39
C ALA A 35 4.09 25.75 -9.66
N LEU A 36 3.02 25.25 -10.29
CA LEU A 36 1.70 25.15 -9.67
C LEU A 36 1.66 24.01 -8.66
N MET A 37 2.32 22.88 -8.97
CA MET A 37 2.48 21.79 -8.01
C MET A 37 3.20 22.27 -6.74
N GLU A 38 4.31 22.99 -6.88
CA GLU A 38 5.07 23.53 -5.75
C GLU A 38 4.27 24.57 -4.95
N ALA A 39 3.59 25.50 -5.62
CA ALA A 39 2.78 26.53 -4.95
C ALA A 39 1.66 25.92 -4.08
N PHE A 40 1.14 24.74 -4.46
CA PHE A 40 0.11 24.01 -3.72
C PHE A 40 0.67 22.80 -2.96
N ALA A 41 1.98 22.76 -2.68
CA ALA A 41 2.64 21.64 -2.02
C ALA A 41 1.97 21.13 -0.73
N PRO A 42 1.28 21.95 0.10
CA PRO A 42 0.51 21.42 1.22
C PRO A 42 -0.50 20.32 0.89
N PHE A 43 -0.99 20.28 -0.36
CA PHE A 43 -1.98 19.31 -0.85
C PHE A 43 -1.48 18.50 -2.05
N SER A 44 -0.77 19.14 -2.98
CA SER A 44 -0.34 18.53 -4.24
C SER A 44 0.74 17.47 -4.06
N ASP A 45 1.57 17.60 -3.02
CA ASP A 45 2.67 16.69 -2.70
C ASP A 45 2.15 15.27 -2.48
N GLY A 46 1.22 15.09 -1.53
CA GLY A 46 0.58 13.81 -1.27
C GLY A 46 -0.21 13.25 -2.46
N VAL A 47 -0.88 14.12 -3.22
CA VAL A 47 -1.59 13.73 -4.45
C VAL A 47 -0.63 13.17 -5.51
N SER A 48 0.51 13.82 -5.75
CA SER A 48 1.54 13.34 -6.67
C SER A 48 2.23 12.06 -6.18
N ALA A 49 2.36 11.91 -4.87
CA ALA A 49 2.97 10.74 -4.25
C ALA A 49 2.16 9.45 -4.45
N SER A 50 0.90 9.52 -4.90
CA SER A 50 0.05 8.37 -5.23
C SER A 50 0.69 7.39 -6.23
N LYS A 51 1.59 7.86 -7.11
CA LYS A 51 2.39 7.01 -7.99
C LYS A 51 3.13 5.90 -7.22
N TRP A 52 3.72 6.22 -6.07
CA TRP A 52 4.47 5.25 -5.26
C TRP A 52 3.55 4.16 -4.71
N HIS A 53 2.35 4.52 -4.27
CA HIS A 53 1.33 3.56 -3.87
C HIS A 53 0.94 2.62 -5.02
N VAL A 54 0.71 3.16 -6.21
CA VAL A 54 0.37 2.36 -7.39
C VAL A 54 1.48 1.35 -7.70
N LEU A 55 2.74 1.79 -7.72
CA LEU A 55 3.87 0.91 -8.00
C LEU A 55 3.99 -0.22 -6.95
N VAL A 56 3.86 0.12 -5.66
CA VAL A 56 3.91 -0.87 -4.57
C VAL A 56 2.74 -1.85 -4.65
N ARG A 57 1.53 -1.34 -4.87
CA ARG A 57 0.30 -2.14 -4.95
C ARG A 57 0.39 -3.25 -5.98
N PHE A 58 1.05 -2.99 -7.11
CA PHE A 58 1.17 -3.92 -8.22
C PHE A 58 2.51 -4.67 -8.26
N GLY A 59 3.30 -4.61 -7.20
CA GLY A 59 4.55 -5.34 -7.08
C GLY A 59 5.60 -4.96 -8.12
N MET A 60 5.60 -3.70 -8.56
CA MET A 60 6.47 -3.18 -9.62
C MET A 60 7.85 -2.83 -9.05
N TRP A 61 8.49 -3.81 -8.42
CA TRP A 61 9.71 -3.62 -7.61
C TRP A 61 10.86 -3.05 -8.43
N GLN A 62 11.07 -3.55 -9.65
CA GLN A 62 12.18 -3.09 -10.50
C GLN A 62 11.94 -1.68 -11.04
N GLU A 63 10.68 -1.33 -11.29
CA GLU A 63 10.27 -0.01 -11.72
C GLU A 63 10.44 1.01 -10.60
N ILE A 64 10.09 0.65 -9.35
CA ILE A 64 10.33 1.50 -8.16
C ILE A 64 11.81 1.85 -8.03
N LEU A 65 12.70 0.87 -8.20
CA LEU A 65 14.14 1.08 -8.04
C LEU A 65 14.75 1.95 -9.15
N LYS A 66 14.07 2.10 -10.29
CA LYS A 66 14.47 2.94 -11.43
C LYS A 66 13.73 4.27 -11.48
N GLU A 67 12.73 4.45 -10.62
CA GLU A 67 11.85 5.61 -10.66
C GLU A 67 12.61 6.88 -10.24
N PRO A 68 12.56 7.97 -11.04
CA PRO A 68 13.15 9.24 -10.66
C PRO A 68 12.64 9.73 -9.31
N GLY A 69 13.54 10.38 -8.55
CA GLY A 69 13.18 11.01 -7.30
C GLY A 69 12.20 12.17 -7.49
N PRO A 70 11.37 12.45 -6.47
CA PRO A 70 10.53 13.63 -6.48
C PRO A 70 11.38 14.91 -6.37
N PRO A 71 10.86 16.07 -6.78
CA PRO A 71 11.53 17.35 -6.58
C PRO A 71 11.75 17.65 -5.09
N GLU A 72 12.72 18.50 -4.76
CA GLU A 72 13.13 18.75 -3.36
C GLU A 72 12.00 19.27 -2.46
N TRP A 73 11.05 20.05 -3.01
CA TRP A 73 9.91 20.59 -2.25
C TRP A 73 8.88 19.53 -1.84
N ALA A 74 8.89 18.36 -2.49
CA ALA A 74 7.93 17.28 -2.33
C ALA A 74 8.35 16.31 -1.21
N LEU A 75 8.19 16.77 0.03
CA LEU A 75 8.57 16.05 1.25
C LEU A 75 7.76 14.75 1.43
N VAL A 76 6.46 14.76 1.14
CA VAL A 76 5.61 13.55 1.20
C VAL A 76 6.03 12.57 0.12
N GLY A 77 6.27 13.06 -1.10
CA GLY A 77 6.83 12.28 -2.19
C GLY A 77 8.15 11.62 -1.81
N LYS A 78 9.02 12.32 -1.08
CA LYS A 78 10.32 11.79 -0.64
C LYS A 78 10.17 10.67 0.38
N ALA A 79 9.31 10.85 1.39
CA ALA A 79 8.98 9.77 2.33
C ALA A 79 8.36 8.56 1.62
N MET A 80 7.42 8.78 0.69
CA MET A 80 6.81 7.70 -0.10
C MET A 80 7.81 6.97 -1.00
N GLN A 81 8.82 7.67 -1.54
CA GLN A 81 9.91 7.05 -2.29
C GLN A 81 10.70 6.08 -1.40
N HIS A 82 11.13 6.52 -0.22
CA HIS A 82 11.88 5.67 0.72
C HIS A 82 11.07 4.44 1.15
N TYR A 83 9.78 4.66 1.48
CA TYR A 83 8.84 3.56 1.73
C TYR A 83 8.81 2.57 0.56
N ALA A 84 8.55 3.02 -0.67
CA ALA A 84 8.42 2.15 -1.82
C ALA A 84 9.71 1.38 -2.12
N LYS A 85 10.87 2.04 -2.08
CA LYS A 85 12.18 1.42 -2.31
C LYS A 85 12.49 0.38 -1.24
N GLY A 86 12.24 0.67 0.03
CA GLY A 86 12.44 -0.29 1.12
C GLY A 86 11.59 -1.55 0.94
N ILE A 87 10.33 -1.40 0.52
CA ILE A 87 9.43 -2.53 0.21
C ILE A 87 9.97 -3.32 -0.99
N ALA A 88 10.41 -2.64 -2.05
CA ALA A 88 11.00 -3.30 -3.22
C ALA A 88 12.28 -4.08 -2.86
N TYR A 89 13.17 -3.51 -2.05
CA TYR A 89 14.37 -4.20 -1.57
C TYR A 89 14.03 -5.43 -0.72
N ALA A 90 13.09 -5.31 0.22
CA ALA A 90 12.64 -6.43 1.04
C ALA A 90 12.09 -7.59 0.19
N ASN A 91 11.33 -7.30 -0.86
CA ASN A 91 10.76 -8.31 -1.77
C ASN A 91 11.74 -8.85 -2.82
N THR A 92 12.93 -8.26 -2.93
CA THR A 92 13.99 -8.71 -3.83
C THR A 92 15.19 -9.27 -3.08
N GLU A 93 15.00 -9.61 -1.80
CA GLU A 93 16.00 -10.24 -0.91
C GLU A 93 17.23 -9.36 -0.64
N ARG A 94 17.07 -8.04 -0.80
CA ARG A 94 18.08 -7.00 -0.58
C ARG A 94 17.89 -6.37 0.78
N HIS A 95 18.13 -7.17 1.83
CA HIS A 95 17.73 -6.82 3.20
C HIS A 95 18.52 -5.68 3.83
N GLU A 96 19.80 -5.52 3.44
CA GLU A 96 20.64 -4.42 3.91
C GLU A 96 20.13 -3.08 3.36
N GLU A 97 19.85 -3.02 2.05
CA GLU A 97 19.30 -1.81 1.45
C GLU A 97 17.87 -1.51 1.95
N ALA A 98 17.09 -2.53 2.29
CA ALA A 98 15.79 -2.33 2.95
C ALA A 98 15.96 -1.66 4.34
N ALA A 99 17.01 -2.00 5.09
CA ALA A 99 17.30 -1.39 6.38
C ALA A 99 17.77 0.07 6.24
N GLU A 100 18.55 0.39 5.20
CA GLU A 100 18.92 1.77 4.87
C GLU A 100 17.69 2.62 4.55
N GLU A 101 16.75 2.09 3.76
CA GLU A 101 15.51 2.79 3.42
C GLU A 101 14.56 2.95 4.63
N ILE A 102 14.63 2.07 5.64
CA ILE A 102 13.94 2.29 6.92
C ILE A 102 14.48 3.53 7.61
N ALA A 103 15.80 3.65 7.75
CA ALA A 103 16.42 4.80 8.38
C ALA A 103 16.15 6.10 7.60
N ALA A 104 16.21 6.02 6.27
CA ALA A 104 15.91 7.16 5.40
C ALA A 104 14.44 7.58 5.44
N LEU A 105 13.50 6.62 5.55
CA LEU A 105 12.08 6.89 5.76
C LEU A 105 11.87 7.61 7.10
N ASP A 106 12.52 7.17 8.17
CA ASP A 106 12.36 7.80 9.49
C ASP A 106 12.82 9.26 9.47
N ASP A 107 13.99 9.55 8.89
CA ASP A 107 14.48 10.93 8.71
C ASP A 107 13.52 11.76 7.84
N ALA A 108 12.99 11.20 6.75
CA ALA A 108 12.04 11.88 5.90
C ALA A 108 10.71 12.19 6.61
N VAL A 109 10.23 11.29 7.47
CA VAL A 109 9.02 11.50 8.27
C VAL A 109 9.25 12.54 9.36
N GLU A 110 10.41 12.55 10.02
CA GLU A 110 10.75 13.58 10.99
C GLU A 110 10.76 14.98 10.35
N LYS A 111 11.27 15.10 9.11
CA LYS A 111 11.25 16.35 8.35
C LYS A 111 9.85 16.86 7.99
N LEU A 112 8.83 16.00 8.04
CA LEU A 112 7.42 16.39 7.85
C LEU A 112 6.79 16.98 9.12
N VAL A 113 7.38 16.75 10.30
CA VAL A 113 6.84 17.24 11.58
C VAL A 113 6.82 18.77 11.58
N GLY A 114 5.65 19.34 11.90
CA GLY A 114 5.43 20.78 11.89
C GLY A 114 5.38 21.42 10.50
N LYS A 115 5.45 20.64 9.42
CA LYS A 115 5.23 21.14 8.06
C LYS A 115 3.76 21.06 7.68
N GLU A 116 3.29 22.07 6.95
CA GLU A 116 1.96 22.05 6.35
C GLU A 116 1.98 21.13 5.12
N ARG A 117 1.90 19.83 5.38
CA ARG A 117 1.75 18.77 4.38
C ARG A 117 0.63 17.85 4.82
N LYS A 118 -0.30 17.56 3.92
CA LYS A 118 -1.48 16.76 4.21
C LYS A 118 -1.58 15.52 3.32
N LEU A 119 -2.11 14.45 3.90
CA LEU A 119 -2.64 13.29 3.19
C LEU A 119 -4.12 13.20 3.56
N GLY A 120 -4.99 13.41 2.57
CA GLY A 120 -6.40 13.71 2.82
C GLY A 120 -6.55 14.93 3.74
N ASN A 121 -7.27 14.76 4.85
CA ASN A 121 -7.55 15.83 5.82
C ASN A 121 -6.63 15.82 7.06
N GLN A 122 -5.57 15.01 7.06
CA GLN A 122 -4.68 14.86 8.21
C GLN A 122 -3.22 15.25 7.90
N PRO A 123 -2.42 15.63 8.91
CA PRO A 123 -0.98 15.83 8.73
C PRO A 123 -0.31 14.60 8.14
N ALA A 124 0.49 14.79 7.09
CA ALA A 124 1.18 13.69 6.42
C ALA A 124 2.12 12.94 7.39
N SER A 125 2.74 13.63 8.35
CA SER A 125 3.58 13.02 9.39
C SER A 125 2.84 11.97 10.23
N GLU A 126 1.53 12.15 10.47
CA GLU A 126 0.72 11.18 11.21
C GLU A 126 0.35 9.96 10.36
N VAL A 127 -0.03 10.19 9.10
CA VAL A 127 -0.36 9.10 8.16
C VAL A 127 0.88 8.25 7.84
N MET A 128 2.06 8.88 7.72
CA MET A 128 3.32 8.19 7.41
C MET A 128 3.80 7.23 8.49
N LYS A 129 3.25 7.28 9.70
CA LYS A 129 3.46 6.23 10.71
C LYS A 129 3.00 4.86 10.20
N ILE A 130 1.99 4.81 9.31
CA ILE A 130 1.57 3.56 8.67
C ILE A 130 2.69 3.02 7.76
N ALA A 131 3.27 3.88 6.91
CA ALA A 131 4.36 3.51 6.02
C ALA A 131 5.58 2.96 6.79
N GLN A 132 5.94 3.62 7.88
CA GLN A 132 7.03 3.20 8.79
C GLN A 132 6.82 1.79 9.34
N GLN A 133 5.60 1.47 9.79
CA GLN A 133 5.26 0.18 10.38
C GLN A 133 5.15 -0.91 9.32
N ILE A 134 4.57 -0.62 8.15
CA ILE A 134 4.48 -1.58 7.04
C ILE A 134 5.89 -1.94 6.55
N LEU A 135 6.75 -0.95 6.30
CA LEU A 135 8.10 -1.21 5.81
C LEU A 135 8.90 -2.06 6.80
N ARG A 136 8.91 -1.70 8.08
CA ARG A 136 9.58 -2.49 9.13
C ARG A 136 9.04 -3.91 9.18
N GLY A 137 7.72 -4.07 9.15
CA GLY A 137 7.08 -5.36 9.26
C GLY A 137 7.36 -6.27 8.08
N GLU A 138 7.25 -5.74 6.86
CA GLU A 138 7.55 -6.49 5.66
C GLU A 138 9.04 -6.81 5.53
N ALA A 139 9.94 -5.86 5.81
CA ALA A 139 11.38 -6.08 5.79
C ALA A 139 11.81 -7.15 6.81
N ALA A 140 11.31 -7.08 8.05
CA ALA A 140 11.61 -8.08 9.07
C ALA A 140 11.08 -9.46 8.68
N PHE A 141 9.84 -9.54 8.17
CA PHE A 141 9.25 -10.80 7.74
C PHE A 141 10.06 -11.44 6.60
N LYS A 142 10.44 -10.64 5.59
CA LYS A 142 11.22 -11.10 4.44
C LYS A 142 12.65 -11.52 4.83
N ALA A 143 13.23 -10.90 5.85
CA ALA A 143 14.51 -11.30 6.43
C ALA A 143 14.43 -12.51 7.38
N GLY A 144 13.31 -13.24 7.39
CA GLY A 144 13.11 -14.45 8.20
C GLY A 144 12.65 -14.19 9.63
N ARG A 145 12.60 -12.94 10.09
CA ARG A 145 12.09 -12.55 11.42
C ARG A 145 10.57 -12.39 11.36
N ARG A 146 9.88 -13.49 11.08
CA ARG A 146 8.45 -13.50 10.74
C ARG A 146 7.55 -12.97 11.86
N GLU A 147 7.78 -13.40 13.09
CA GLU A 147 6.96 -12.95 14.24
C GLU A 147 7.10 -11.44 14.49
N GLU A 148 8.33 -10.92 14.44
CA GLU A 148 8.61 -9.49 14.50
C GLU A 148 7.89 -8.75 13.38
N GLY A 149 7.99 -9.25 12.16
CA GLY A 149 7.34 -8.66 10.99
C GLY A 149 5.82 -8.54 11.12
N LEU A 150 5.17 -9.63 11.56
CA LEU A 150 3.73 -9.64 11.81
C LEU A 150 3.32 -8.67 12.93
N LYS A 151 4.14 -8.53 13.97
CA LYS A 151 3.88 -7.59 15.07
C LYS A 151 3.89 -6.13 14.58
N GLU A 152 4.86 -5.73 13.75
CA GLU A 152 4.91 -4.38 13.19
C GLU A 152 3.75 -4.14 12.20
N LEU A 153 3.40 -5.11 11.36
CA LEU A 153 2.24 -5.00 10.47
C LEU A 153 0.91 -4.84 11.23
N LYS A 154 0.76 -5.54 12.36
CA LYS A 154 -0.39 -5.35 13.25
C LYS A 154 -0.43 -3.94 13.85
N LYS A 155 0.72 -3.35 14.19
CA LYS A 155 0.79 -1.94 14.60
C LYS A 155 0.35 -1.01 13.47
N ALA A 156 0.75 -1.28 12.22
CA ALA A 156 0.30 -0.49 11.07
C ALA A 156 -1.22 -0.45 10.96
N VAL A 157 -1.88 -1.61 11.09
CA VAL A 157 -3.35 -1.71 11.11
C VAL A 157 -3.95 -0.88 12.27
N ASN A 158 -3.36 -0.95 13.47
CA ASN A 158 -3.84 -0.19 14.62
C ASN A 158 -3.65 1.33 14.48
N VAL A 159 -2.64 1.78 13.72
CA VAL A 159 -2.46 3.19 13.36
C VAL A 159 -3.53 3.60 12.35
N GLU A 160 -3.73 2.79 11.31
CA GLU A 160 -4.71 3.04 10.25
C GLU A 160 -6.15 3.17 10.78
N GLU A 161 -6.58 2.34 11.73
CA GLU A 161 -7.92 2.41 12.33
C GLU A 161 -8.20 3.74 13.08
N LYS A 162 -7.17 4.55 13.35
CA LYS A 162 -7.30 5.87 14.01
C LYS A 162 -7.30 7.03 13.02
N ILE A 163 -7.05 6.76 11.74
CA ILE A 163 -7.03 7.79 10.70
C ILE A 163 -8.46 8.27 10.45
N VAL A 164 -8.63 9.58 10.37
CA VAL A 164 -9.92 10.20 10.05
C VAL A 164 -10.26 9.93 8.59
N TYR A 165 -11.51 9.57 8.35
CA TYR A 165 -12.05 9.34 7.01
C TYR A 165 -11.76 10.51 6.06
N ALA A 166 -11.25 10.18 4.87
CA ALA A 166 -11.11 11.10 3.75
C ALA A 166 -11.16 10.32 2.44
N GLU A 167 -11.46 11.02 1.33
CA GLU A 167 -11.52 10.42 0.00
C GLU A 167 -10.59 11.14 -0.99
N PRO A 168 -9.69 10.42 -1.70
CA PRO A 168 -9.38 9.00 -1.50
C PRO A 168 -8.77 8.76 -0.11
N ALA A 169 -8.75 7.50 0.34
CA ALA A 169 -8.18 7.15 1.64
C ALA A 169 -6.75 7.75 1.78
N PRO A 170 -6.41 8.40 2.91
CA PRO A 170 -5.09 9.01 3.11
C PRO A 170 -3.92 8.05 2.88
N TRP A 171 -4.16 6.77 3.21
CA TRP A 171 -3.30 5.67 2.88
C TRP A 171 -4.02 4.77 1.87
N MET A 172 -3.56 4.76 0.61
CA MET A 172 -4.34 4.18 -0.50
C MET A 172 -4.44 2.64 -0.47
N MET A 173 -3.50 1.96 0.20
CA MET A 173 -3.44 0.50 0.25
C MET A 173 -3.64 0.03 1.69
N PRO A 174 -4.82 -0.50 2.07
CA PRO A 174 -5.08 -0.92 3.45
C PRO A 174 -3.95 -1.78 4.03
N ALA A 175 -3.45 -1.42 5.21
CA ALA A 175 -2.36 -2.14 5.89
C ALA A 175 -2.76 -3.60 6.18
N ARG A 176 -4.07 -3.84 6.35
CA ARG A 176 -4.69 -5.15 6.49
C ARG A 176 -4.34 -6.10 5.34
N HIS A 177 -4.16 -5.61 4.12
CA HIS A 177 -3.79 -6.47 2.98
C HIS A 177 -2.40 -7.09 3.15
N ALA A 178 -1.40 -6.29 3.55
CA ALA A 178 -0.06 -6.79 3.79
C ALA A 178 -0.03 -7.70 5.02
N TYR A 179 -0.68 -7.28 6.11
CA TYR A 179 -0.77 -8.08 7.34
C TYR A 179 -1.44 -9.44 7.09
N GLY A 180 -2.64 -9.44 6.50
CA GLY A 180 -3.39 -10.65 6.19
C GLY A 180 -2.66 -11.57 5.23
N ALA A 181 -2.03 -11.03 4.18
CA ALA A 181 -1.27 -11.84 3.23
C ALA A 181 -0.09 -12.54 3.89
N LEU A 182 0.66 -11.86 4.76
CA LEU A 182 1.79 -12.48 5.46
C LEU A 182 1.35 -13.43 6.59
N LEU A 183 0.18 -13.22 7.20
CA LEU A 183 -0.44 -14.22 8.07
C LEU A 183 -0.73 -15.52 7.32
N VAL A 184 -1.26 -15.44 6.08
CA VAL A 184 -1.47 -16.62 5.23
C VAL A 184 -0.15 -17.32 4.92
N VAL A 185 0.89 -16.57 4.53
CA VAL A 185 2.24 -17.13 4.27
C VAL A 185 2.81 -17.83 5.50
N ASP A 186 2.51 -17.33 6.70
CA ASP A 186 2.96 -17.92 7.97
C ASP A 186 2.04 -19.03 8.50
N GLY A 187 1.00 -19.42 7.76
CA GLY A 187 0.05 -20.46 8.17
C GLY A 187 -0.95 -20.05 9.24
N LYS A 188 -1.03 -18.76 9.59
CA LYS A 188 -1.96 -18.20 10.60
C LYS A 188 -3.34 -17.91 10.02
N TYR A 189 -3.93 -18.92 9.38
CA TYR A 189 -5.12 -18.76 8.54
C TYR A 189 -6.35 -18.22 9.28
N GLN A 190 -6.60 -18.65 10.51
CA GLN A 190 -7.72 -18.17 11.32
C GLN A 190 -7.59 -16.68 11.69
N GLU A 191 -6.37 -16.18 11.89
CA GLU A 191 -6.14 -14.75 12.13
C GLU A 191 -6.29 -13.97 10.81
N ALA A 192 -5.77 -14.51 9.71
CA ALA A 192 -5.91 -13.90 8.39
C ALA A 192 -7.37 -13.73 7.96
N GLU A 193 -8.22 -14.74 8.19
CA GLU A 193 -9.66 -14.65 7.93
C GLU A 193 -10.29 -13.45 8.62
N LYS A 194 -10.04 -13.25 9.92
CA LYS A 194 -10.57 -12.12 10.68
C LYS A 194 -10.11 -10.78 10.11
N VAL A 195 -8.86 -10.70 9.66
CA VAL A 195 -8.31 -9.49 9.04
C VAL A 195 -9.04 -9.15 7.76
N PHE A 196 -9.30 -10.13 6.89
CA PHE A 196 -9.99 -9.90 5.62
C PHE A 196 -11.49 -9.68 5.77
N ILE A 197 -12.15 -10.34 6.72
CA ILE A 197 -13.56 -10.04 7.06
C ILE A 197 -13.68 -8.58 7.50
N ARG A 198 -12.80 -8.12 8.39
CA ARG A 198 -12.80 -6.72 8.83
C ARG A 198 -12.56 -5.73 7.68
N ASP A 199 -11.71 -6.07 6.71
CA ASP A 199 -11.54 -5.24 5.51
C ASP A 199 -12.83 -5.18 4.68
N LEU A 200 -13.53 -6.31 4.51
CA LEU A 200 -14.79 -6.38 3.76
C LEU A 200 -15.96 -5.65 4.43
N GLU A 201 -15.94 -5.51 5.76
CA GLU A 201 -16.87 -4.64 6.48
C GLU A 201 -16.68 -3.15 6.14
N ILE A 202 -15.44 -2.73 5.88
CA ILE A 202 -15.07 -1.34 5.57
C ILE A 202 -15.23 -1.08 4.07
N TYR A 203 -14.73 -2.00 3.23
CA TYR A 203 -14.77 -1.94 1.78
C TYR A 203 -15.52 -3.16 1.23
N PRO A 204 -16.86 -3.09 1.15
CA PRO A 204 -17.67 -4.17 0.61
C PRO A 204 -17.20 -4.59 -0.80
N ALA A 205 -17.13 -5.91 -1.02
CA ALA A 205 -16.69 -6.50 -2.28
C ALA A 205 -15.26 -6.12 -2.73
N ASN A 206 -14.38 -5.71 -1.81
CA ASN A 206 -12.97 -5.48 -2.13
C ASN A 206 -12.28 -6.77 -2.59
N GLY A 207 -11.89 -6.81 -3.87
CA GLY A 207 -11.29 -8.00 -4.50
C GLY A 207 -10.00 -8.46 -3.83
N TRP A 208 -9.20 -7.55 -3.28
CA TRP A 208 -7.97 -7.93 -2.59
C TRP A 208 -8.24 -8.69 -1.30
N ALA A 209 -9.22 -8.25 -0.50
CA ALA A 209 -9.62 -8.94 0.71
C ALA A 209 -10.37 -10.24 0.42
N LEU A 210 -11.20 -10.29 -0.62
CA LEU A 210 -11.86 -11.53 -1.07
C LEU A 210 -10.83 -12.60 -1.49
N LEU A 211 -9.78 -12.19 -2.20
CA LEU A 211 -8.68 -13.07 -2.56
C LEU A 211 -7.97 -13.64 -1.33
N GLY A 212 -7.64 -12.76 -0.37
CA GLY A 212 -7.02 -13.18 0.90
C GLY A 212 -7.92 -14.06 1.76
N LEU A 213 -9.22 -13.76 1.81
CA LEU A 213 -10.21 -14.56 2.53
C LEU A 213 -10.30 -15.97 1.95
N ARG A 214 -10.34 -16.09 0.62
CA ARG A 214 -10.28 -17.38 -0.06
C ARG A 214 -9.04 -18.16 0.35
N ASP A 215 -7.87 -17.54 0.33
CA ASP A 215 -6.60 -18.21 0.67
C ASP A 215 -6.57 -18.65 2.14
N ALA A 216 -7.06 -17.81 3.05
CA ALA A 216 -7.21 -18.14 4.46
C ALA A 216 -8.19 -19.31 4.69
N LEU A 217 -9.33 -19.35 3.99
CA LEU A 217 -10.32 -20.43 4.12
C LEU A 217 -9.79 -21.76 3.55
N ASN A 218 -9.10 -21.71 2.42
CA ASN A 218 -8.42 -22.89 1.86
C ASN A 218 -7.38 -23.45 2.82
N GLY A 219 -6.56 -22.59 3.44
CA GLY A 219 -5.59 -23.02 4.45
C GLY A 219 -6.21 -23.67 5.69
N GLN A 220 -7.49 -23.39 5.97
CA GLN A 220 -8.27 -24.04 7.02
C GLN A 220 -9.00 -25.31 6.57
N GLY A 221 -8.92 -25.69 5.29
CA GLY A 221 -9.69 -26.82 4.73
C GLY A 221 -11.18 -26.54 4.53
N ARG A 222 -11.61 -25.27 4.57
CA ARG A 222 -13.02 -24.84 4.43
C ARG A 222 -13.36 -24.56 2.97
N GLU A 223 -13.28 -25.61 2.14
CA GLU A 223 -13.34 -25.49 0.68
C GLU A 223 -14.62 -24.83 0.14
N ASP A 224 -15.78 -25.14 0.69
CA ASP A 224 -17.05 -24.62 0.17
C ASP A 224 -17.22 -23.12 0.43
N GLU A 225 -16.71 -22.64 1.56
CA GLU A 225 -16.66 -21.22 1.90
C GLU A 225 -15.61 -20.50 1.05
N ALA A 226 -14.44 -21.13 0.83
CA ALA A 226 -13.43 -20.61 -0.07
C ALA A 226 -13.96 -20.47 -1.52
N LYS A 227 -14.75 -21.44 -2.01
CA LYS A 227 -15.43 -21.35 -3.31
C LYS A 227 -16.41 -20.18 -3.36
N HIS A 228 -17.06 -19.84 -2.24
CA HIS A 228 -17.92 -18.66 -2.17
C HIS A 228 -17.11 -17.35 -2.28
N ALA A 229 -16.01 -17.24 -1.51
CA ALA A 229 -15.10 -16.09 -1.59
C ALA A 229 -14.49 -15.94 -3.00
N GLU A 230 -14.11 -17.03 -3.65
CA GLU A 230 -13.58 -17.03 -5.03
C GLU A 230 -14.63 -16.52 -6.03
N ARG A 231 -15.89 -16.95 -5.94
CA ARG A 231 -16.95 -16.42 -6.83
C ARG A 231 -17.17 -14.93 -6.64
N ALA A 232 -17.13 -14.45 -5.41
CA ALA A 232 -17.22 -13.02 -5.11
C ALA A 232 -16.00 -12.27 -5.66
N PHE A 233 -14.79 -12.80 -5.47
CA PHE A 233 -13.55 -12.24 -6.01
C PHE A 233 -13.63 -12.08 -7.53
N ARG A 234 -14.04 -13.13 -8.26
CA ARG A 234 -14.17 -13.07 -9.74
C ARG A 234 -15.12 -11.99 -10.22
N ARG A 235 -16.18 -11.69 -9.47
CA ARG A 235 -17.10 -10.58 -9.78
C ARG A 235 -16.46 -9.23 -9.51
N ALA A 236 -15.79 -9.07 -8.37
CA ALA A 236 -15.08 -7.84 -8.01
C ALA A 236 -13.89 -7.54 -8.93
N TRP A 237 -13.32 -8.57 -9.55
CA TRP A 237 -12.10 -8.50 -10.36
C TRP A 237 -12.33 -8.50 -11.88
N VAL A 238 -13.58 -8.34 -12.34
CA VAL A 238 -13.94 -8.47 -13.77
C VAL A 238 -13.25 -7.45 -14.68
N SER A 239 -12.97 -6.25 -14.17
CA SER A 239 -12.34 -5.17 -14.93
C SER A 239 -10.82 -5.17 -14.85
N ALA A 240 -10.23 -6.07 -14.05
CA ALA A 240 -8.79 -6.09 -13.79
C ALA A 240 -7.98 -6.47 -15.03
N ASP A 241 -6.79 -5.91 -15.16
CA ASP A 241 -5.83 -6.24 -16.23
C ASP A 241 -4.63 -7.04 -15.71
N VAL A 242 -4.61 -7.36 -14.42
CA VAL A 242 -3.63 -8.23 -13.76
C VAL A 242 -4.31 -9.14 -12.75
N MET A 243 -3.77 -10.35 -12.59
CA MET A 243 -4.13 -11.27 -11.52
C MET A 243 -3.04 -11.20 -10.44
N PRO A 244 -3.32 -10.67 -9.24
CA PRO A 244 -2.34 -10.64 -8.17
C PRO A 244 -2.12 -12.06 -7.60
N PRO A 245 -0.91 -12.37 -7.10
CA PRO A 245 -0.59 -13.70 -6.57
C PRO A 245 -1.25 -13.98 -5.20
N ALA A 246 -1.61 -12.93 -4.47
CA ALA A 246 -2.25 -12.97 -3.16
C ALA A 246 -2.93 -11.61 -2.89
N ALA A 247 -3.55 -11.43 -1.72
CA ALA A 247 -4.15 -10.15 -1.29
C ALA A 247 -3.18 -8.96 -1.25
N CYS A 248 -1.88 -9.23 -1.29
CA CYS A 248 -0.77 -8.28 -1.42
C CYS A 248 0.34 -8.96 -2.21
N TYR A 249 1.06 -8.23 -3.07
CA TYR A 249 2.21 -8.79 -3.80
C TYR A 249 3.33 -9.27 -2.87
N CYS A 250 3.39 -8.75 -1.65
CA CYS A 250 4.23 -9.23 -0.57
C CYS A 250 3.94 -10.68 -0.15
N GLY A 251 2.72 -11.16 -0.35
CA GLY A 251 2.30 -12.54 -0.04
C GLY A 251 2.74 -13.59 -1.05
N LYS A 252 3.46 -13.20 -2.13
CA LYS A 252 3.96 -14.15 -3.11
C LYS A 252 4.98 -15.10 -2.46
N THR A 253 4.66 -16.39 -2.41
CA THR A 253 5.60 -17.46 -2.07
C THR A 253 6.41 -17.85 -3.32
N LYS A 254 7.70 -18.18 -3.13
CA LYS A 254 8.54 -18.76 -4.18
C LYS A 254 8.08 -20.17 -4.54
#